data_AF-A0A519WAG5-F1
#
_entry.id   AF-A0A519WAG5-F1
#
_cell.length_a   1.000
_cell.length_b   1.000
_cell.length_c   1.000
_cell.angle_alpha   90.00
_cell.angle_beta   90.00
_cell.angle_gamma   90.00
#
_symmetry.space_group_name_H-M   'P 1'
#
loop_
_entity.id
_entity.type
_entity.pdbx_description
1 polymer ?
#
loop_
_entity_poly.entity_id
_entity_poly.type
_entity_poly.pdbx_seq_one_letter_code
_entity_poly.pdbx_strand_id
1 'polypeptide(L)'
;MKLDAIKIRVDELVILADSTLATTYTSFDDKYIKSEAFSEFRSASLSFLKSVFGTDHPFYTDFSKEVRDISPYMVEKGKGILKAAKQEIYGGWIFTVKALVSAEIFSDFLEMAEYLLNEGYKDP
;
A
#
# COMPACT_ATOMS: atom_id res chain seq x y z
N MET A 1 -5.69 7.83 7.63
CA MET A 1 -6.26 6.54 8.10
C MET A 1 -5.50 6.14 9.36
N LYS A 2 -6.15 5.66 10.42
CA LYS A 2 -5.46 5.27 11.66
C LYS A 2 -4.57 4.04 11.39
N LEU A 3 -3.37 3.99 11.99
CA LEU A 3 -2.39 2.91 11.75
C LEU A 3 -3.00 1.51 11.96
N ASP A 4 -3.78 1.32 13.01
CA ASP A 4 -4.43 0.04 13.30
C ASP A 4 -5.43 -0.35 12.22
N ALA A 5 -6.16 0.61 11.64
CA ALA A 5 -7.06 0.34 10.53
C ALA A 5 -6.30 -0.07 9.26
N ILE A 6 -5.10 0.48 9.02
CA ILE A 6 -4.23 0.06 7.89
C ILE A 6 -3.71 -1.37 8.12
N LYS A 7 -3.29 -1.69 9.35
CA LYS A 7 -2.85 -3.05 9.73
C LYS A 7 -3.95 -4.08 9.55
N ILE A 8 -5.15 -3.79 10.05
CA ILE A 8 -6.32 -4.67 9.87
C ILE A 8 -6.62 -4.83 8.39
N ARG A 9 -6.61 -3.73 7.62
CA ARG A 9 -6.96 -3.80 6.21
C ARG A 9 -5.99 -4.62 5.38
N VAL A 10 -4.68 -4.52 5.62
CA VAL A 10 -3.72 -5.36 4.87
C VAL A 10 -3.89 -6.84 5.22
N ASP A 11 -4.28 -7.18 6.46
CA ASP A 11 -4.57 -8.55 6.87
C ASP A 11 -5.81 -9.11 6.15
N GLU A 12 -6.89 -8.33 6.11
CA GLU A 12 -8.10 -8.67 5.36
C GLU A 12 -7.79 -8.95 3.88
N LEU A 13 -6.90 -8.17 3.26
CA LEU A 13 -6.52 -8.36 1.85
C LEU A 13 -5.67 -9.61 1.63
N VAL A 14 -4.79 -9.97 2.57
CA VAL A 14 -4.06 -11.24 2.52
C VAL A 14 -5.02 -12.43 2.67
N ILE A 15 -6.03 -12.31 3.55
CA ILE A 15 -7.09 -13.32 3.71
C ILE A 15 -7.95 -13.40 2.44
N LEU A 16 -8.30 -12.26 1.83
CA LEU A 16 -9.04 -12.21 0.57
C LEU A 16 -8.29 -12.91 -0.56
N ALA A 17 -6.96 -12.79 -0.60
CA ALA A 17 -6.13 -13.54 -1.54
C ALA A 17 -6.26 -15.06 -1.32
N ASP A 18 -6.23 -15.51 -0.06
CA ASP A 18 -6.45 -16.92 0.30
C ASP A 18 -7.84 -17.42 -0.10
N SER A 19 -8.88 -16.64 0.19
CA SER A 19 -10.25 -16.96 -0.23
C SER A 19 -10.38 -17.01 -1.75
N THR A 20 -9.69 -16.13 -2.48
CA THR A 20 -9.67 -16.13 -3.95
C THR A 20 -9.00 -17.39 -4.49
N LEU A 21 -7.84 -17.78 -3.94
CA LEU A 21 -7.16 -19.02 -4.30
C LEU A 21 -8.00 -20.26 -4.01
N ALA A 22 -8.79 -20.26 -2.93
CA ALA A 22 -9.71 -21.34 -2.61
C ALA A 22 -10.85 -21.51 -3.64
N THR A 23 -11.10 -20.53 -4.50
CA THR A 23 -12.05 -20.65 -5.61
C THR A 23 -11.47 -21.34 -6.85
N THR A 24 -10.21 -21.81 -6.78
CA THR A 24 -9.54 -22.46 -7.90
C THR A 24 -10.24 -23.77 -8.27
N TYR A 25 -10.45 -23.99 -9.57
CA TYR A 25 -10.98 -25.22 -10.13
C TYR A 25 -10.20 -25.63 -11.38
N THR A 26 -10.20 -26.93 -11.69
CA THR A 26 -9.51 -27.47 -12.87
C THR A 26 -10.52 -27.76 -13.97
N SER A 27 -10.18 -27.41 -15.21
CA SER A 27 -10.93 -27.80 -16.41
C SER A 27 -9.95 -28.14 -17.53
N PHE A 28 -10.08 -29.32 -18.14
CA PHE A 28 -9.22 -29.79 -19.24
C PHE A 28 -7.73 -29.49 -19.04
N ASP A 29 -7.20 -29.83 -17.85
CA ASP A 29 -5.81 -29.65 -17.39
C ASP A 29 -5.37 -28.22 -17.01
N ASP A 30 -6.18 -27.20 -17.30
CA ASP A 30 -5.93 -25.82 -16.88
C ASP A 30 -6.56 -25.50 -15.52
N LYS A 31 -5.90 -24.64 -14.73
CA LYS A 31 -6.41 -24.12 -13.45
C LYS A 31 -7.01 -22.73 -13.64
N TYR A 32 -8.26 -22.59 -13.20
CA TYR A 32 -9.04 -21.36 -13.31
C TYR A 32 -9.42 -20.84 -11.94
N ILE A 33 -9.71 -19.54 -11.86
CA ILE A 33 -10.25 -18.88 -10.66
C ILE A 33 -11.59 -18.24 -11.02
N LYS A 34 -12.49 -18.13 -10.04
CA LYS A 34 -13.74 -17.37 -10.23
C LYS A 34 -13.42 -15.91 -10.52
N SER A 35 -13.88 -15.42 -11.68
CA SER A 35 -13.63 -14.05 -12.15
C SER A 35 -14.05 -12.98 -11.14
N GLU A 36 -15.19 -13.18 -10.47
CA GLU A 36 -15.70 -12.29 -9.42
C GLU A 36 -14.72 -12.15 -8.26
N ALA A 37 -14.27 -13.29 -7.69
CA ALA A 37 -13.31 -13.30 -6.58
C ALA A 37 -11.98 -12.64 -6.97
N PHE A 38 -11.48 -12.91 -8.19
CA PHE A 38 -10.28 -12.25 -8.70
C PHE A 38 -10.45 -10.74 -8.82
N SER A 39 -11.59 -10.29 -9.37
CA SER A 39 -11.87 -8.87 -9.59
C SER A 39 -11.99 -8.10 -8.27
N GLU A 40 -12.64 -8.71 -7.27
CA GLU A 40 -12.72 -8.18 -5.91
C GLU A 40 -11.33 -8.04 -5.30
N PHE A 41 -10.55 -9.13 -5.28
CA PHE A 41 -9.18 -9.15 -4.76
C PHE A 41 -8.31 -8.07 -5.41
N ARG A 42 -8.30 -8.02 -6.73
CA ARG A 42 -7.47 -7.09 -7.50
C ARG A 42 -7.86 -5.64 -7.22
N SER A 43 -9.14 -5.32 -7.28
CA SER A 43 -9.64 -3.94 -7.12
C SER A 43 -9.42 -3.43 -5.70
N ALA A 44 -9.73 -4.26 -4.70
CA ALA A 44 -9.53 -3.93 -3.29
C ALA A 44 -8.05 -3.70 -2.96
N SER A 45 -7.17 -4.54 -3.49
CA SER A 45 -5.72 -4.43 -3.29
C SER A 45 -5.14 -3.20 -3.95
N LEU A 46 -5.50 -2.91 -5.20
CA LEU A 46 -5.04 -1.70 -5.89
C LEU A 46 -5.50 -0.42 -5.20
N SER A 47 -6.76 -0.37 -4.76
CA SER A 47 -7.29 0.78 -4.04
C SER A 47 -6.54 1.02 -2.73
N PHE A 48 -6.23 -0.07 -2.00
CA PHE A 48 -5.48 0.01 -0.75
C PHE A 48 -4.03 0.44 -0.96
N LEU A 49 -3.32 -0.21 -1.89
CA LEU A 49 -1.92 0.11 -2.17
C LEU A 49 -1.77 1.55 -2.65
N LYS A 50 -2.70 2.03 -3.51
CA LYS A 50 -2.75 3.43 -3.94
C LYS A 50 -2.92 4.39 -2.76
N SER A 51 -3.84 4.09 -1.84
CA SER A 51 -4.15 5.02 -0.75
C SER A 51 -3.06 5.08 0.34
N VAL A 52 -2.35 3.97 0.57
CA VAL A 52 -1.30 3.89 1.59
C VAL A 52 0.05 4.36 1.06
N PHE A 53 0.42 3.88 -0.13
CA PHE A 53 1.77 4.04 -0.68
C PHE A 53 1.85 5.05 -1.84
N GLY A 54 0.74 5.32 -2.54
CA GLY A 54 0.72 6.11 -3.77
C GLY A 54 0.95 5.26 -5.02
N THR A 55 0.75 5.86 -6.19
CA THR A 55 0.83 5.15 -7.48
C THR A 55 2.25 4.89 -7.96
N ASP A 56 3.23 5.64 -7.48
CA ASP A 56 4.63 5.51 -7.92
C ASP A 56 5.42 4.51 -7.08
N HIS A 57 4.83 4.02 -5.98
CA HIS A 57 5.49 3.08 -5.08
C HIS A 57 5.62 1.68 -5.69
N PRO A 58 6.73 0.95 -5.46
CA PRO A 58 6.95 -0.41 -5.99
C PRO A 58 5.78 -1.36 -5.74
N PHE A 59 5.23 -1.39 -4.51
CA PHE A 59 4.07 -2.24 -4.22
C PHE A 59 2.85 -1.97 -5.13
N TYR A 60 2.55 -0.72 -5.46
CA TYR A 60 1.42 -0.42 -6.34
C TYR A 60 1.76 -0.77 -7.80
N THR A 61 2.92 -0.34 -8.27
CA THR A 61 3.35 -0.52 -9.66
C THR A 61 3.51 -1.99 -10.02
N ASP A 62 4.19 -2.76 -9.16
CA ASP A 62 4.38 -4.20 -9.34
C ASP A 62 3.04 -4.94 -9.26
N PHE A 63 2.16 -4.60 -8.29
CA PHE A 63 0.86 -5.26 -8.20
C PHE A 63 0.02 -4.99 -9.46
N SER A 64 -0.05 -3.73 -9.91
CA SER A 64 -0.80 -3.34 -11.09
C SER A 64 -0.29 -4.02 -12.37
N LYS A 65 1.04 -4.14 -12.50
CA LYS A 65 1.71 -4.73 -13.65
C LYS A 65 1.63 -6.24 -13.68
N GLU A 66 1.81 -6.90 -12.54
CA GLU A 66 1.93 -8.36 -12.47
C GLU A 66 0.56 -9.04 -12.30
N VAL A 67 -0.38 -8.42 -11.57
CA VAL A 67 -1.70 -9.01 -11.28
C VAL A 67 -2.72 -8.52 -12.31
N ARG A 68 -2.61 -8.98 -13.56
CA ARG A 68 -3.45 -8.49 -14.68
C ARG A 68 -4.53 -9.47 -15.10
N ASP A 69 -4.20 -10.76 -15.14
CA ASP A 69 -5.06 -11.79 -15.71
C ASP A 69 -5.60 -12.73 -14.64
N ILE A 70 -6.81 -13.24 -14.87
CA ILE A 70 -7.51 -14.15 -13.96
C ILE A 70 -6.79 -15.51 -13.98
N SER A 71 -5.89 -15.74 -13.03
CA SER A 71 -5.26 -17.05 -12.81
C SER A 71 -4.76 -17.20 -11.36
N PRO A 72 -4.62 -18.43 -10.86
CA PRO A 72 -4.06 -18.69 -9.53
C PRO A 72 -2.68 -18.07 -9.32
N TYR A 73 -1.82 -18.18 -10.33
CA TYR A 73 -0.46 -17.66 -10.29
C TYR A 73 -0.42 -16.14 -10.06
N MET A 74 -1.32 -15.38 -10.70
CA MET A 74 -1.39 -13.93 -10.48
C MET A 74 -1.88 -13.57 -9.08
N VAL A 75 -2.80 -14.35 -8.51
CA VAL A 75 -3.26 -14.15 -7.13
C VAL A 75 -2.14 -14.44 -6.12
N GLU A 76 -1.34 -15.49 -6.35
CA GLU A 76 -0.17 -15.81 -5.54
C GLU A 76 0.87 -14.68 -5.55
N LYS A 77 1.16 -14.11 -6.74
CA LYS A 77 2.02 -12.92 -6.86
C LYS A 77 1.47 -11.74 -6.07
N GLY A 78 0.20 -11.41 -6.26
CA GLY A 78 -0.46 -10.32 -5.54
C GLY A 78 -0.42 -10.51 -4.03
N LYS A 79 -0.63 -11.75 -3.55
CA LYS A 79 -0.50 -12.10 -2.13
C LYS A 79 0.91 -11.88 -1.60
N GLY A 80 1.93 -12.23 -2.38
CA GLY A 80 3.34 -11.97 -2.04
C GLY A 80 3.63 -10.48 -1.83
N ILE A 81 3.15 -9.65 -2.75
CA ILE A 81 3.30 -8.19 -2.66
C ILE A 81 2.58 -7.64 -1.43
N LEU A 82 1.34 -8.08 -1.16
CA LEU A 82 0.59 -7.67 0.03
C LEU A 82 1.27 -8.10 1.33
N LYS A 83 1.90 -9.29 1.37
CA LYS A 83 2.70 -9.72 2.52
C LYS A 83 3.92 -8.84 2.73
N ALA A 84 4.62 -8.44 1.67
CA ALA A 84 5.74 -7.50 1.77
C ALA A 84 5.25 -6.14 2.30
N ALA A 85 4.18 -5.60 1.73
CA ALA A 85 3.56 -4.36 2.20
C ALA A 85 3.12 -4.44 3.68
N LYS A 86 2.57 -5.59 4.10
CA LYS A 86 2.23 -5.85 5.50
C LYS A 86 3.45 -5.73 6.40
N GLN A 87 4.59 -6.32 6.03
CA GLN A 87 5.81 -6.23 6.85
C GLN A 87 6.27 -4.79 7.02
N GLU A 88 6.25 -3.98 5.96
CA GLU A 88 6.60 -2.55 6.04
C GLU A 88 5.65 -1.75 6.93
N ILE A 89 4.34 -2.02 6.84
CA ILE A 89 3.32 -1.36 7.67
C ILE A 89 3.49 -1.74 9.14
N TYR A 90 3.71 -3.01 9.43
CA TYR A 90 3.87 -3.51 10.80
C TYR A 90 5.18 -3.09 11.43
N GLY A 91 6.26 -3.07 10.65
CA GLY A 91 7.58 -2.59 11.08
C GLY A 91 7.66 -1.07 11.23
N GLY A 92 6.63 -0.33 10.81
CA GLY A 92 6.55 1.12 10.97
C GLY A 92 7.43 1.92 10.00
N TRP A 93 8.19 1.27 9.13
CA TRP A 93 9.18 1.88 8.23
C TRP A 93 8.61 3.02 7.39
N ILE A 94 7.45 2.81 6.77
CA ILE A 94 6.82 3.85 5.95
C ILE A 94 6.41 5.10 6.74
N PHE A 95 6.04 4.92 8.01
CA PHE A 95 5.63 6.03 8.86
C PHE A 95 6.85 6.76 9.43
N THR A 96 7.91 6.04 9.79
CA THR A 96 9.18 6.61 10.22
C THR A 96 9.77 7.50 9.14
N VAL A 97 9.82 7.05 7.89
CA VAL A 97 10.34 7.86 6.78
C VAL A 97 9.50 9.13 6.57
N LYS A 98 8.17 9.02 6.54
CA LYS A 98 7.28 10.19 6.40
C LYS A 98 7.41 11.18 7.56
N ALA A 99 7.58 10.69 8.78
CA ALA A 99 7.79 11.53 9.96
C ALA A 99 9.12 12.28 9.90
N LEU A 100 10.21 11.61 9.49
CA LEU A 100 11.53 12.25 9.33
C LEU A 100 11.49 13.38 8.29
N VAL A 101 10.91 13.13 7.11
CA VAL A 101 10.76 14.15 6.07
C VAL A 101 9.91 15.33 6.56
N SER A 102 8.82 15.04 7.30
CA SER A 102 7.96 16.10 7.84
C SER A 102 8.69 16.93 8.91
N ALA A 103 9.52 16.29 9.73
CA ALA A 103 10.32 16.96 10.76
C ALA A 103 11.40 17.87 10.15
N GLU A 104 12.04 17.44 9.07
CA GLU A 104 13.02 18.24 8.32
C GLU A 104 12.38 19.53 7.77
N ILE A 105 11.28 19.40 7.03
CA ILE A 105 10.54 20.55 6.49
C ILE A 105 10.04 21.48 7.61
N PHE A 106 9.56 20.92 8.72
CA PHE A 106 9.10 21.72 9.84
C PHE A 106 10.26 22.46 10.53
N SER A 107 11.45 21.85 10.60
CA SER A 107 12.67 22.50 11.08
C SER A 107 13.04 23.68 10.20
N ASP A 108 13.03 23.51 8.88
CA ASP A 108 13.31 24.59 7.93
C ASP A 108 12.33 25.77 8.10
N PHE A 109 11.05 25.48 8.34
CA PHE A 109 10.06 26.52 8.62
C PHE A 109 10.31 27.25 9.94
N LEU A 110 10.76 26.56 10.99
CA LEU A 110 11.12 27.19 12.25
C LEU A 110 12.35 28.10 12.10
N GLU A 111 13.37 27.64 11.38
CA GLU A 111 14.58 28.43 11.10
C GLU A 111 14.24 29.69 10.29
N MET A 112 13.39 29.57 9.26
CA MET A 112 12.94 30.74 8.50
C MET A 112 12.07 31.69 9.34
N ALA A 113 11.21 31.16 10.22
CA ALA A 113 10.41 31.98 11.12
C ALA A 113 11.28 32.77 12.11
N GLU A 114 12.33 32.14 12.64
CA GLU A 114 13.31 32.80 13.52
C GLU A 114 14.14 33.85 12.78
N TYR A 115 14.57 33.55 11.55
CA TYR A 115 15.26 34.53 10.69
C TYR A 115 14.39 35.77 10.43
N LEU A 116 13.13 35.58 10.00
CA LEU A 116 12.21 36.70 9.73
C LEU A 116 11.88 37.50 11.00
N LEU A 117 11.81 36.84 12.16
CA LEU A 117 11.63 37.50 13.44
C LEU A 117 12.84 38.38 13.79
N ASN A 118 14.06 37.86 13.63
CA ASN A 118 15.30 38.58 13.92
C ASN A 118 15.50 39.79 12.99
N GLU A 119 15.07 39.69 11.74
CA GLU A 119 15.09 40.79 10.76
C GLU A 119 13.95 41.82 10.97
N GLY A 120 13.12 41.65 12.01
CA GLY A 120 12.09 42.62 12.39
C GLY A 120 10.84 42.60 11.52
N TYR A 121 10.64 41.57 10.68
CA TYR A 121 9.48 41.48 9.77
C TYR A 121 8.15 41.16 10.46
N LYS A 122 8.14 40.87 11.77
CA LYS A 122 6.92 40.47 12.49
C LYS A 122 6.00 41.64 12.82
N ASP A 123 6.56 42.84 13.02
CA ASP A 123 5.83 44.03 13.45
C ASP A 123 6.37 45.28 12.72
N PRO A 124 5.66 45.84 11.71
CA PRO A 124 5.97 47.15 11.12
C PRO A 124 5.64 48.34 12.03
#